data_AF-A0A7X8QR06-F1
#
_entry.id   AF-A0A7X8QR06-F1
#
_cell.length_a   1.000
_cell.length_b   1.000
_cell.length_c   1.000
_cell.angle_alpha   90.00
_cell.angle_beta   90.00
_cell.angle_gamma   90.00
#
_symmetry.space_group_name_H-M   'P 1'
#
loop_
_entity.id
_entity.type
_entity.pdbx_description
1 polymer ?
#
loop_
_entity_poly.entity_id
_entity_poly.type
_entity_poly.pdbx_seq_one_letter_code
_entity_poly.pdbx_strand_id
1 'polypeptide(L)'
;MKRLIFFLVCLVTVFSLSACGGNVKNVNVLDVESEIYTPDDISSAIETIKNEFDKAWKGCTLKEIYYAGDETSKDYQDWADRNDADEVIVLLSSFDVDSSGGDGSLNPNSTYDKWMWILVRTNGGKWQHVDHGY
;
A
#
# COMPACT_ATOMS: atom_id res chain seq x y z
N MET A 1 17.20 12.22 61.81
CA MET A 1 15.77 12.11 61.45
C MET A 1 15.68 12.08 59.93
N LYS A 2 15.11 10.98 59.40
CA LYS A 2 14.95 10.65 57.97
C LYS A 2 13.99 11.62 57.30
N ARG A 3 14.20 11.99 56.02
CA ARG A 3 13.21 12.04 54.90
C ARG A 3 13.97 12.02 53.56
N LEU A 4 14.22 10.82 53.04
CA LEU A 4 13.64 10.23 51.81
C LEU A 4 14.07 10.92 50.50
N ILE A 5 14.97 10.23 49.79
CA ILE A 5 15.19 10.30 48.34
C ILE A 5 13.86 9.95 47.64
N PHE A 6 13.43 10.78 46.69
CA PHE A 6 12.42 10.40 45.71
C PHE A 6 12.90 10.75 44.30
N PHE A 7 13.20 9.70 43.54
CA PHE A 7 13.27 9.68 42.08
C PHE A 7 11.88 9.94 41.47
N LEU A 8 11.81 10.72 40.38
CA LEU A 8 10.77 10.69 39.34
C LEU A 8 11.32 11.49 38.15
N VAL A 9 12.01 10.96 37.14
CA VAL A 9 11.67 9.91 36.15
C VAL A 9 10.24 10.03 35.64
N CYS A 10 10.07 10.81 34.58
CA CYS A 10 9.45 10.41 33.30
C CYS A 10 9.13 11.69 32.53
N LEU A 11 10.13 12.19 31.80
CA LEU A 11 9.87 13.00 30.62
C LEU A 11 9.18 12.05 29.64
N VAL A 12 7.85 11.93 29.72
CA VAL A 12 7.06 11.24 28.70
C VAL A 12 7.09 12.17 27.49
N THR A 13 8.20 12.14 26.76
CA THR A 13 8.18 12.46 25.35
C THR A 13 7.24 11.44 24.75
N VAL A 14 5.96 11.80 24.62
CA VAL A 14 5.08 11.18 23.65
C VAL A 14 5.78 11.43 22.33
N PHE A 15 6.62 10.49 21.90
CA PHE A 15 6.98 10.35 20.51
C PHE A 15 5.65 10.08 19.82
N SER A 16 4.95 11.15 19.43
CA SER A 16 3.94 11.07 18.40
C SER A 16 4.72 10.64 17.15
N LEU A 17 4.90 9.33 17.02
CA LEU A 17 5.21 8.66 15.77
C LEU A 17 4.08 9.07 14.85
N SER A 18 4.25 10.24 14.25
CA SER A 18 3.42 10.74 13.19
C SER A 18 3.76 9.78 12.06
N ALA A 19 3.02 8.67 11.96
CA ALA A 19 3.10 7.83 10.79
C ALA A 19 2.70 8.74 9.63
N CYS A 20 3.69 9.12 8.82
CA CYS A 20 3.51 10.08 7.75
C CYS A 20 2.75 9.49 6.55
N GLY A 21 2.45 8.18 6.56
CA GLY A 21 1.57 7.53 5.61
C GLY A 21 0.73 6.42 6.25
N GLY A 22 0.35 5.43 5.45
CA GLY A 22 -0.61 4.39 5.83
C GLY A 22 -0.01 3.27 6.66
N ASN A 23 -0.88 2.41 7.20
CA ASN A 23 -0.47 1.25 7.98
C ASN A 23 -0.47 -0.03 7.14
N VAL A 24 0.69 -0.70 7.07
CA VAL A 24 0.91 -1.95 6.32
C VAL A 24 1.37 -3.14 7.19
N LYS A 25 1.25 -3.05 8.54
CA LYS A 25 1.88 -4.04 9.45
C LYS A 25 1.23 -5.44 9.46
N ASN A 26 -0.02 -5.58 9.03
CA ASN A 26 -0.78 -6.83 9.12
C ASN A 26 -1.59 -7.09 7.83
N VAL A 27 -0.97 -6.84 6.69
CA VAL A 27 -1.64 -7.00 5.38
C VAL A 27 -1.77 -8.48 5.07
N ASN A 28 -3.00 -8.92 4.77
CA ASN A 28 -3.26 -10.21 4.17
C ASN A 28 -2.84 -10.19 2.70
N VAL A 29 -1.88 -11.03 2.30
CA VAL A 29 -1.51 -11.18 0.89
C VAL A 29 -2.14 -12.47 0.39
N LEU A 30 -3.00 -12.37 -0.63
CA LEU A 30 -3.58 -13.55 -1.26
C LEU A 30 -2.73 -13.96 -2.47
N ASP A 31 -2.33 -15.23 -2.49
CA ASP A 31 -1.66 -15.81 -3.63
C ASP A 31 -2.68 -16.07 -4.75
N VAL A 32 -2.37 -15.57 -5.94
CA VAL A 32 -3.17 -15.75 -7.15
C VAL A 32 -2.25 -16.32 -8.23
N GLU A 33 -2.67 -17.42 -8.85
CA GLU A 33 -1.92 -18.05 -9.93
C GLU A 33 -1.84 -17.13 -11.16
N SER A 34 -0.73 -17.23 -11.88
CA SER A 34 -0.49 -16.46 -13.11
C SER A 34 0.30 -17.33 -14.09
N GLU A 35 -0.06 -17.22 -15.37
CA GLU A 35 0.68 -17.78 -16.49
C GLU A 35 1.71 -16.79 -17.06
N ILE A 36 1.55 -15.48 -16.78
CA ILE A 36 2.40 -14.41 -17.34
C ILE A 36 3.37 -13.80 -16.34
N TYR A 37 3.12 -13.92 -15.04
CA TYR A 37 3.99 -13.43 -13.98
C TYR A 37 4.45 -14.55 -13.05
N THR A 38 5.71 -14.48 -12.64
CA THR A 38 6.21 -15.36 -11.59
C THR A 38 5.71 -14.90 -10.21
N PRO A 39 5.71 -15.78 -9.20
CA PRO A 39 5.42 -15.38 -7.82
C PRO A 39 6.30 -14.22 -7.31
N ASP A 40 7.56 -14.16 -7.76
CA ASP A 40 8.50 -13.09 -7.39
C ASP A 40 8.12 -11.75 -8.06
N ASP A 41 7.63 -11.78 -9.30
CA ASP A 41 7.13 -10.58 -9.99
C ASP A 41 5.95 -9.97 -9.22
N ILE A 42 4.96 -10.79 -8.87
CA ILE A 42 3.78 -10.39 -8.10
C ILE A 42 4.19 -9.87 -6.73
N SER A 43 5.05 -10.60 -6.03
CA SER A 43 5.54 -10.21 -4.70
C SER A 43 6.24 -8.85 -4.74
N SER A 44 7.08 -8.60 -5.75
CA SER A 44 7.78 -7.32 -5.91
C SER A 44 6.84 -6.15 -6.25
N ALA A 45 5.76 -6.40 -7.00
CA ALA A 45 4.72 -5.39 -7.24
C ALA A 45 3.97 -5.05 -5.96
N ILE A 46 3.60 -6.05 -5.17
CA ILE A 46 2.95 -5.89 -3.86
C ILE A 46 3.83 -5.09 -2.91
N GLU A 47 5.14 -5.39 -2.85
CA GLU A 47 6.07 -4.62 -2.03
C GLU A 47 6.23 -3.18 -2.52
N THR A 48 6.10 -2.92 -3.82
CA THR A 48 6.06 -1.55 -4.36
C THR A 48 4.85 -0.79 -3.83
N ILE A 49 3.66 -1.40 -3.83
CA ILE A 49 2.45 -0.78 -3.29
C ILE A 49 2.48 -0.64 -1.77
N LYS A 50 3.00 -1.61 -1.02
CA LYS A 50 3.17 -1.44 0.44
C LYS A 50 4.06 -0.25 0.77
N ASN A 51 5.14 -0.05 0.02
CA ASN A 51 6.03 1.09 0.18
C ASN A 51 5.36 2.42 -0.19
N GLU A 52 4.52 2.44 -1.22
CA GLU A 52 3.70 3.60 -1.57
C GLU A 52 2.68 3.92 -0.46
N PHE A 53 1.96 2.89 -0.02
CA PHE A 53 0.93 2.97 1.01
C PHE A 53 1.50 3.52 2.33
N ASP A 54 2.62 2.96 2.81
CA ASP A 54 3.30 3.39 4.02
C ASP A 54 3.76 4.86 3.98
N LYS A 55 4.01 5.41 2.78
CA LYS A 55 4.50 6.79 2.61
C LYS A 55 3.40 7.81 2.35
N ALA A 56 2.40 7.46 1.57
CA ALA A 56 1.46 8.44 1.01
C ALA A 56 0.00 8.27 1.51
N TRP A 57 -0.36 7.12 2.07
CA TRP A 57 -1.76 6.79 2.39
C TRP A 57 -2.10 7.03 3.85
N LYS A 58 -1.78 8.23 4.34
CA LYS A 58 -2.01 8.62 5.74
C LYS A 58 -3.46 8.40 6.15
N GLY A 59 -3.67 7.90 7.36
CA GLY A 59 -5.02 7.62 7.89
C GLY A 59 -5.67 6.38 7.29
N CYS A 60 -5.00 5.67 6.37
CA CYS A 60 -5.47 4.42 5.82
C CYS A 60 -4.76 3.22 6.44
N THR A 61 -5.45 2.09 6.53
CA THR A 61 -4.89 0.81 6.98
C THR A 61 -5.15 -0.25 5.92
N LEU A 62 -4.08 -0.73 5.27
CA LEU A 62 -4.16 -1.78 4.26
C LEU A 62 -4.50 -3.11 4.93
N LYS A 63 -5.57 -3.76 4.46
CA LYS A 63 -6.11 -5.00 5.03
C LYS A 63 -5.72 -6.20 4.19
N GLU A 64 -5.89 -6.07 2.89
CA GLU A 64 -5.62 -7.14 1.93
C GLU A 64 -5.05 -6.56 0.65
N ILE A 65 -4.15 -7.30 -0.01
CA ILE A 65 -3.66 -6.98 -1.35
C ILE A 65 -3.35 -8.26 -2.12
N TYR A 66 -3.69 -8.29 -3.39
CA TYR A 66 -3.47 -9.44 -4.25
C TYR A 66 -3.41 -9.05 -5.72
N TYR A 67 -2.85 -9.94 -6.53
CA TYR A 67 -2.79 -9.78 -7.97
C TYR A 67 -4.19 -9.92 -8.59
N ALA A 68 -4.58 -8.98 -9.47
CA ALA A 68 -5.92 -8.94 -10.04
C ALA A 68 -6.21 -10.04 -11.08
N GLY A 69 -5.18 -10.82 -11.46
CA GLY A 69 -5.25 -11.88 -12.45
C GLY A 69 -4.79 -11.44 -13.84
N ASP A 70 -4.44 -12.43 -14.66
CA ASP A 70 -3.85 -12.25 -16.00
C ASP A 70 -4.75 -11.50 -16.95
N GLU A 71 -6.05 -11.85 -16.99
CA GLU A 71 -7.00 -11.19 -17.88
C GLU A 71 -7.15 -9.70 -17.52
N THR A 72 -7.25 -9.38 -16.22
CA THR A 72 -7.30 -7.98 -15.78
C THR A 72 -6.04 -7.22 -16.18
N SER A 73 -4.84 -7.80 -16.01
CA SER A 73 -3.61 -7.07 -16.37
C SER A 73 -3.45 -6.92 -17.88
N LYS A 74 -3.85 -7.92 -18.67
CA LYS A 74 -3.88 -7.83 -20.14
C LYS A 74 -4.83 -6.73 -20.63
N ASP A 75 -6.00 -6.58 -19.99
CA ASP A 75 -6.96 -5.53 -20.33
C ASP A 75 -6.43 -4.11 -20.07
N TYR A 76 -5.37 -3.98 -19.27
CA TYR A 76 -4.72 -2.71 -18.91
C TYR A 76 -3.43 -2.45 -19.70
N GLN A 77 -3.11 -3.22 -20.75
CA GLN A 77 -1.87 -3.08 -21.50
C GLN A 77 -1.64 -1.66 -22.07
N ASP A 78 -2.71 -0.90 -22.33
CA ASP A 78 -2.62 0.49 -22.78
C ASP A 78 -1.93 1.42 -21.76
N TRP A 79 -1.89 1.05 -20.48
CA TRP A 79 -1.12 1.75 -19.45
C TRP A 79 0.38 1.58 -19.61
N ALA A 80 0.87 0.41 -20.00
CA ALA A 80 2.28 0.23 -20.30
C ALA A 80 2.69 1.09 -21.51
N ASP A 81 1.89 1.05 -22.59
CA ASP A 81 2.14 1.81 -23.81
C ASP A 81 2.21 3.33 -23.56
N ARG A 82 1.28 3.87 -22.75
CA ARG A 82 1.24 5.31 -22.43
C ARG A 82 2.34 5.77 -21.48
N ASN A 83 2.95 4.84 -20.74
CA ASN A 83 4.04 5.13 -19.81
C ASN A 83 5.43 4.73 -20.36
N ASP A 84 5.55 4.40 -21.64
CA ASP A 84 6.81 3.96 -22.28
C ASP A 84 7.44 2.76 -21.54
N ALA A 85 6.59 1.80 -21.19
CA ALA A 85 6.92 0.59 -20.45
C ALA A 85 6.54 -0.67 -21.23
N ASP A 86 7.10 -1.81 -20.84
CA ASP A 86 6.89 -3.09 -21.54
C ASP A 86 5.74 -3.90 -20.92
N GLU A 87 5.54 -3.77 -19.61
CA GLU A 87 4.65 -4.62 -18.82
C GLU A 87 3.79 -3.78 -17.88
N VAL A 88 2.56 -4.26 -17.64
CA VAL A 88 1.63 -3.71 -16.64
C VAL A 88 1.12 -4.82 -15.74
N ILE A 89 1.07 -4.54 -14.44
CA ILE A 89 0.47 -5.42 -13.44
C ILE A 89 -0.58 -4.64 -12.66
N VAL A 90 -1.76 -5.25 -12.50
CA VAL A 90 -2.84 -4.69 -11.71
C VAL A 90 -2.96 -5.46 -10.40
N LEU A 91 -2.97 -4.73 -9.27
CA LEU A 91 -3.25 -5.28 -7.95
C LEU A 91 -4.60 -4.77 -7.46
N LEU A 92 -5.29 -5.59 -6.68
CA LEU A 92 -6.50 -5.21 -5.95
C LEU A 92 -6.19 -5.20 -4.46
N SER A 93 -6.80 -4.26 -3.74
CA SER A 93 -6.70 -4.18 -2.29
C SER A 93 -8.03 -3.90 -1.61
N SER A 94 -8.07 -4.20 -0.31
CA SER A 94 -9.00 -3.58 0.61
C SER A 94 -8.26 -2.80 1.70
N PHE A 95 -8.79 -1.64 2.08
CA PHE A 95 -8.25 -0.83 3.17
C PHE A 95 -9.34 -0.05 3.90
N ASP A 96 -9.08 0.21 5.18
CA ASP A 96 -9.92 1.07 6.02
C ASP A 96 -9.39 2.51 5.99
N VAL A 97 -10.29 3.49 6.01
CA VAL A 97 -10.00 4.92 6.12
C VAL A 97 -10.48 5.42 7.47
N ASP A 98 -9.60 6.05 8.22
CA ASP A 98 -9.95 6.63 9.52
C ASP A 98 -10.83 7.89 9.40
N SER A 99 -11.07 8.56 10.52
CA SER A 99 -11.93 9.74 10.56
C SER A 99 -11.33 10.98 9.87
N SER A 100 -10.06 10.95 9.46
CA SER A 100 -9.43 12.05 8.73
C SER A 100 -9.80 12.09 7.25
N GLY A 101 -10.19 10.96 6.65
CA GLY A 101 -10.40 10.86 5.19
C GLY A 101 -9.09 10.93 4.39
N GLY A 102 -7.95 10.66 5.03
CA GLY A 102 -6.63 10.79 4.45
C GLY A 102 -6.26 12.26 4.17
N ASP A 103 -6.04 12.58 2.90
CA ASP A 103 -5.81 13.95 2.43
C ASP A 103 -7.10 14.69 2.04
N GLY A 104 -8.26 14.05 2.21
CA GLY A 104 -9.58 14.55 1.83
C GLY A 104 -10.13 13.99 0.53
N SER A 105 -9.38 13.14 -0.18
CA SER A 105 -9.85 12.43 -1.37
C SER A 105 -10.70 11.19 -1.06
N LEU A 106 -10.62 10.66 0.17
CA LEU A 106 -11.29 9.44 0.60
C LEU A 106 -12.41 9.73 1.60
N ASN A 107 -13.44 8.89 1.60
CA ASN A 107 -14.55 8.98 2.54
C ASN A 107 -14.09 8.59 3.95
N PRO A 108 -14.21 9.48 4.96
CA PRO A 108 -13.84 9.13 6.34
C PRO A 108 -14.66 7.98 6.91
N ASN A 109 -14.05 7.16 7.78
CA ASN A 109 -14.70 6.02 8.45
C ASN A 109 -15.34 5.02 7.48
N SER A 110 -14.67 4.72 6.38
CA SER A 110 -15.16 3.79 5.36
C SER A 110 -14.13 2.69 5.06
N THR A 111 -14.60 1.66 4.37
CA THR A 111 -13.75 0.60 3.83
C THR A 111 -13.87 0.65 2.31
N TYR A 112 -12.72 0.64 1.64
CA TYR A 112 -12.62 0.52 0.20
C TYR A 112 -12.26 -0.91 -0.14
N ASP A 113 -13.05 -1.56 -0.98
CA ASP A 113 -12.82 -2.92 -1.45
C ASP A 113 -12.53 -2.91 -2.94
N LYS A 114 -11.67 -3.83 -3.40
CA LYS A 114 -11.27 -3.95 -4.82
C LYS A 114 -10.71 -2.64 -5.39
N TRP A 115 -10.03 -1.86 -4.56
CA TRP A 115 -9.30 -0.69 -5.03
C TRP A 115 -8.14 -1.13 -5.91
N MET A 116 -8.04 -0.55 -7.12
CA MET A 116 -7.03 -0.93 -8.09
C MET A 116 -5.74 -0.15 -7.89
N TRP A 117 -4.63 -0.83 -8.15
CA TRP A 117 -3.31 -0.24 -8.27
C TRP A 117 -2.71 -0.67 -9.60
N ILE A 118 -2.27 0.29 -10.39
CA ILE A 118 -1.70 0.06 -11.72
C ILE A 118 -0.21 0.34 -11.61
N LEU A 119 0.58 -0.69 -11.89
CA LEU A 119 2.03 -0.58 -11.93
C LEU A 119 2.56 -0.98 -13.30
N VAL A 120 3.63 -0.31 -13.73
CA VAL A 120 4.32 -0.63 -14.99
C VAL A 120 5.80 -0.90 -14.74
N ARG A 121 6.44 -1.63 -15.65
CA ARG A 121 7.91 -1.79 -15.68
C ARG A 121 8.44 -1.96 -17.09
N THR A 122 9.74 -1.69 -17.24
CA THR A 122 10.47 -1.85 -18.50
C THR A 122 11.58 -2.88 -18.30
N ASN A 123 11.73 -3.81 -19.25
CA ASN A 123 12.79 -4.82 -19.33
C ASN A 123 12.97 -5.65 -18.04
N GLY A 124 11.88 -6.08 -17.41
CA GLY A 124 11.93 -6.82 -16.14
C GLY A 124 12.52 -6.01 -14.97
N GLY A 125 12.54 -4.69 -15.08
CA GLY A 125 13.03 -3.77 -14.06
C GLY A 125 12.12 -3.68 -12.83
N LYS A 126 12.33 -2.62 -12.04
CA LYS A 126 11.47 -2.36 -10.88
C LYS A 126 10.09 -1.88 -11.31
N TRP A 127 9.06 -2.38 -10.63
CA TRP A 127 7.71 -1.84 -10.75
C TRP A 127 7.63 -0.38 -10.34
N GLN A 128 6.81 0.37 -11.06
CA GLN A 128 6.49 1.77 -10.82
C GLN A 128 4.99 1.91 -10.71
N HIS A 129 4.50 2.41 -9.58
CA HIS A 129 3.09 2.79 -9.42
C HIS A 129 2.81 4.03 -10.29
N VAL A 130 1.80 3.94 -11.15
CA VAL A 130 1.43 5.01 -12.09
C VAL A 130 0.02 5.55 -11.87
N ASP A 131 -0.90 4.73 -11.37
CA ASP A 131 -2.26 5.18 -11.02
C ASP A 131 -2.97 4.21 -10.06
N HIS A 132 -4.10 4.64 -9.51
CA HIS A 132 -4.94 3.87 -8.61
C HIS A 132 -6.39 4.38 -8.57
N GLY A 133 -7.34 3.52 -8.18
CA GLY A 133 -8.74 3.93 -8.02
C GLY A 133 -9.78 2.92 -8.47
N TYR A 134 -10.94 3.44 -8.85
CA TYR A 134 -12.09 2.71 -9.42
C TYR A 134 -12.33 3.11 -10.88
#